data_AF-A0A6G5QQA2-F1
#
_entry.id   AF-A0A6G5QQA2-F1
#
_cell.length_a   1.000
_cell.length_b   1.000
_cell.length_c   1.000
_cell.angle_alpha   90.00
_cell.angle_beta   90.00
_cell.angle_gamma   90.00
#
_symmetry.space_group_name_H-M   'P 1'
#
loop_
_entity.id
_entity.type
_entity.pdbx_description
1 polymer ?
#
loop_
_entity_poly.entity_id
_entity_poly.type
_entity_poly.pdbx_seq_one_letter_code
_entity_poly.pdbx_strand_id
1 'polypeptide(L)'
;MYHYIGWVALIGTFLTGILIIVAMPELLRSGYVHVKLTVVVILAAFHLDLGRYMVQLREKRCNKSGMFFRAYNEVPTIAMVIIIWMMVYKPF
;
A
#
# COMPACT_ATOMS: atom_id res chain seq x y z
N MET A 1 3.08 0.21 17.56
CA MET A 1 2.98 -0.77 16.44
C MET A 1 3.27 -0.13 15.08
N TYR A 2 2.60 0.98 14.71
CA TYR A 2 2.79 1.70 13.44
C TYR A 2 4.25 2.06 13.12
N HIS A 3 5.00 2.64 14.07
CA HIS A 3 6.41 3.02 13.81
C HIS A 3 7.38 1.84 13.72
N TYR A 4 7.12 0.73 14.40
CA TYR A 4 8.06 -0.39 14.44
C TYR A 4 7.80 -1.40 13.33
N ILE A 5 6.53 -1.77 13.09
CA ILE A 5 6.19 -2.77 12.08
C ILE A 5 5.86 -2.11 10.75
N GLY A 6 5.09 -1.02 10.76
CA GLY A 6 4.62 -0.38 9.53
C GLY A 6 5.77 0.19 8.68
N TRP A 7 6.69 0.92 9.31
CA TRP A 7 7.83 1.49 8.59
C TRP A 7 8.85 0.45 8.14
N VAL A 8 9.15 -0.55 8.97
CA VAL A 8 10.04 -1.66 8.59
C VAL A 8 9.44 -2.47 7.43
N ALA A 9 8.14 -2.77 7.49
CA ALA A 9 7.44 -3.43 6.40
C ALA A 9 7.42 -2.59 5.12
N LEU A 10 7.21 -1.28 5.22
CA LEU A 10 7.22 -0.37 4.07
C LEU A 10 8.59 -0.37 3.39
N ILE A 11 9.66 -0.15 4.17
CA ILE A 11 11.04 -0.15 3.67
C ILE A 11 11.38 -1.50 3.06
N GLY A 12 11.06 -2.62 3.74
CA GLY A 12 11.28 -3.96 3.22
C GLY A 12 10.53 -4.24 1.92
N THR A 13 9.30 -3.75 1.79
CA THR A 13 8.49 -3.89 0.56
C THR A 13 9.11 -3.14 -0.60
N PHE A 14 9.54 -1.89 -0.41
CA PHE A 14 10.19 -1.13 -1.47
C PHE A 14 11.56 -1.70 -1.84
N LEU A 15 12.37 -2.07 -0.85
CA LEU A 15 13.68 -2.65 -1.07
C LEU A 15 13.58 -3.94 -1.90
N THR A 16 12.74 -4.87 -1.47
CA THR A 16 12.54 -6.14 -2.19
C THR A 16 11.92 -5.94 -3.57
N GLY A 17 10.97 -5.02 -3.71
CA GLY A 17 10.39 -4.65 -5.00
C GLY A 17 11.42 -4.09 -5.99
N ILE A 18 12.29 -3.18 -5.54
CA ILE A 18 13.38 -2.61 -6.35
C ILE A 18 14.39 -3.68 -6.72
N LEU A 19 14.80 -4.54 -5.77
CA LEU A 19 15.74 -5.63 -6.03
C LEU A 19 15.23 -6.58 -7.12
N ILE A 20 13.94 -6.91 -7.12
CA ILE A 20 13.33 -7.76 -8.16
C ILE A 20 13.37 -7.07 -9.52
N ILE A 21 13.05 -5.77 -9.59
CA ILE A 21 13.08 -5.02 -10.85
C ILE A 21 14.49 -4.92 -11.42
N VAL A 22 15.49 -4.69 -10.56
CA VAL A 22 16.90 -4.64 -10.97
C VAL A 22 17.38 -6.02 -11.44
N ALA A 23 16.98 -7.10 -10.78
CA ALA A 23 17.33 -8.47 -11.17
C ALA A 23 16.61 -8.93 -12.45
N MET A 24 15.40 -8.43 -12.72
CA MET A 24 14.55 -8.82 -13.84
C MET A 24 13.90 -7.60 -14.50
N PRO A 25 14.66 -6.80 -15.29
CA PRO A 25 14.15 -5.56 -15.86
C PRO A 25 13.02 -5.78 -16.88
N GLU A 26 12.98 -6.95 -17.52
CA GLU A 26 11.93 -7.34 -18.48
C GLU A 26 10.52 -7.31 -17.86
N LEU A 27 10.40 -7.45 -16.52
CA LEU A 27 9.12 -7.36 -15.82
C LEU A 27 8.42 -6.01 -16.06
N LEU A 28 9.18 -4.94 -16.28
CA LEU A 28 8.64 -3.61 -16.57
C LEU A 28 7.96 -3.51 -17.94
N ARG A 29 8.12 -4.52 -18.82
CA ARG A 29 7.45 -4.55 -20.13
C ARG A 29 6.05 -5.13 -20.03
N SER A 30 5.75 -5.87 -18.96
CA SER A 30 4.43 -6.41 -18.69
C SER A 30 3.58 -5.38 -17.97
N GLY A 31 2.45 -4.97 -18.54
CA GLY A 31 1.71 -3.88 -17.93
C GLY A 31 1.05 -4.26 -16.60
N TYR A 32 0.82 -5.55 -16.32
CA TYR A 32 0.30 -5.95 -15.00
C TYR A 32 1.24 -5.53 -13.85
N VAL A 33 2.55 -5.39 -14.13
CA VAL A 33 3.54 -4.90 -13.16
C VAL A 33 3.36 -3.41 -12.90
N HIS A 34 3.05 -2.59 -13.92
CA HIS A 34 2.77 -1.17 -13.73
C HIS A 34 1.56 -0.93 -12.83
N VAL A 35 0.50 -1.74 -12.99
CA VAL A 35 -0.67 -1.67 -12.10
C VAL A 35 -0.30 -2.05 -10.67
N LYS A 36 0.44 -3.16 -10.49
CA LYS A 36 0.93 -3.56 -9.16
C LYS A 36 1.75 -2.44 -8.51
N LEU A 37 2.68 -1.82 -9.24
CA LEU A 37 3.51 -0.73 -8.73
C LEU A 37 2.67 0.49 -8.36
N THR A 38 1.70 0.85 -9.19
CA THR A 38 0.74 1.93 -8.89
C THR A 38 0.00 1.66 -7.58
N VAL A 39 -0.50 0.44 -7.37
CA VAL A 39 -1.19 0.05 -6.13
C VAL A 39 -0.25 0.13 -4.93
N VAL A 40 1.00 -0.32 -5.05
CA VAL A 40 2.01 -0.21 -3.96
C VAL A 40 2.28 1.25 -3.59
N VAL A 41 2.40 2.15 -4.57
CA VAL A 41 2.58 3.59 -4.32
C VAL A 41 1.36 4.19 -3.61
N ILE A 42 0.15 3.81 -4.03
CA ILE A 42 -1.09 4.23 -3.35
C ILE A 42 -1.11 3.75 -1.90
N LEU A 43 -0.72 2.49 -1.65
CA LEU A 43 -0.65 1.94 -0.29
C LEU A 43 0.40 2.64 0.57
N ALA A 44 1.52 3.06 -0.01
CA ALA A 44 2.51 3.85 0.70
C ALA A 44 1.97 5.24 1.09
N ALA A 45 1.26 5.92 0.18
CA ALA A 45 0.59 7.17 0.47
C ALA A 45 -0.47 7.00 1.57
N PHE A 46 -1.25 5.92 1.50
CA PHE A 46 -2.22 5.53 2.53
C PHE A 46 -1.53 5.31 3.89
N HIS A 47 -0.39 4.62 3.94
CA HIS A 47 0.38 4.44 5.18
C HIS A 47 0.76 5.78 5.82
N LEU A 48 1.21 6.75 5.03
CA LEU A 48 1.55 8.10 5.52
C LEU A 48 0.31 8.85 6.03
N ASP A 49 -0.82 8.71 5.35
CA ASP A 49 -2.09 9.34 5.73
C ASP A 49 -2.65 8.75 7.04
N LEU A 50 -2.47 7.44 7.29
CA LEU A 50 -2.73 6.83 8.61
C LEU A 50 -1.89 7.48 9.71
N GLY A 51 -0.63 7.81 9.41
CA GLY A 51 0.23 8.51 10.35
C GLY A 51 -0.34 9.86 10.75
N ARG A 52 -0.90 10.60 9.79
CA ARG A 52 -1.59 11.89 10.04
C ARG A 52 -2.81 11.70 10.91
N TYR A 53 -3.66 10.71 10.61
CA TYR A 53 -4.84 10.44 11.42
C TYR A 53 -4.49 9.98 12.83
N MET A 54 -3.43 9.19 13.03
CA MET A 54 -2.97 8.83 14.37
C MET A 54 -2.58 10.05 15.20
N VAL A 55 -1.85 11.01 14.61
CA VAL A 55 -1.47 12.25 15.31
C VAL A 55 -2.71 13.07 15.66
N GLN A 56 -3.65 13.25 14.71
CA GLN A 56 -4.89 13.97 14.95
C GLN A 56 -5.78 13.33 16.03
N LEU A 57 -5.85 11.99 16.05
CA LEU A 57 -6.58 11.24 17.08
C LEU A 57 -5.94 11.41 18.45
N ARG A 58 -4.59 11.34 18.53
CA ARG A 58 -3.84 11.57 19.77
C ARG A 58 -4.08 12.97 20.35
N GLU A 59 -4.18 13.97 19.48
CA GLU A 59 -4.42 15.36 19.85
C GLU A 59 -5.91 15.69 20.04
N LYS A 60 -6.81 14.71 19.93
CA LYS A 60 -8.28 14.88 19.98
C LYS A 60 -8.83 15.92 18.98
N ARG A 61 -8.10 16.14 17.87
CA ARG A 61 -8.50 17.05 16.78
C ARG A 61 -9.20 16.34 15.62
N CYS A 62 -9.30 15.01 15.69
CA CYS A 62 -9.90 14.23 14.62
C CYS A 62 -11.43 14.25 14.68
N ASN A 63 -12.06 14.89 13.70
CA ASN A 63 -13.53 14.94 13.54
C ASN A 63 -14.09 13.78 12.70
N LYS A 64 -13.32 12.71 12.46
CA LYS A 64 -13.76 11.57 11.66
C LYS A 64 -14.47 10.55 12.54
N SER A 65 -15.55 9.96 12.02
CA SER A 65 -16.36 8.98 12.76
C SER A 65 -15.70 7.60 12.80
N GLY A 66 -16.09 6.76 13.76
CA GLY A 66 -15.62 5.37 13.81
C GLY A 66 -16.02 4.55 12.58
N MET A 67 -17.13 4.88 11.92
CA MET A 67 -17.54 4.25 10.65
C MET A 67 -16.55 4.57 9.53
N PHE A 68 -16.05 5.82 9.47
CA PHE A 68 -15.03 6.21 8.50
C PHE A 68 -13.78 5.35 8.67
N PHE A 69 -13.27 5.18 9.89
CA PHE A 69 -12.06 4.37 10.11
C PHE A 69 -12.26 2.88 9.81
N ARG A 70 -13.48 2.35 9.98
CA ARG A 70 -13.79 0.98 9.54
C ARG A 70 -13.72 0.85 8.02
N ALA A 71 -14.38 1.74 7.29
CA ALA A 71 -14.33 1.73 5.84
C ALA A 71 -12.91 1.98 5.31
N TYR A 72 -12.16 2.87 5.96
CA TYR A 72 -10.79 3.21 5.60
C TYR A 72 -9.82 2.03 5.79
N ASN A 73 -10.06 1.18 6.79
CA ASN A 73 -9.30 -0.05 7.00
C ASN A 73 -9.54 -1.14 5.92
N GLU A 74 -10.56 -0.99 5.06
CA GLU A 74 -10.78 -1.91 3.94
C GLU A 74 -9.96 -1.55 2.69
N VAL A 75 -9.33 -0.38 2.65
CA VAL A 75 -8.49 0.06 1.52
C VAL A 75 -7.35 -0.95 1.23
N PRO A 76 -6.60 -1.44 2.23
CA PRO A 76 -5.61 -2.51 2.02
C PRO A 76 -6.21 -3.81 1.48
N THR A 77 -7.41 -4.19 1.96
CA THR A 77 -8.12 -5.39 1.49
C THR A 77 -8.46 -5.27 0.00
N ILE A 78 -9.01 -4.12 -0.42
CA ILE A 78 -9.33 -3.86 -1.82
C ILE A 78 -8.07 -3.88 -2.69
N ALA A 79 -6.99 -3.25 -2.23
CA ALA A 79 -5.70 -3.27 -2.92
C ALA A 79 -5.16 -4.70 -3.09
N MET A 80 -5.28 -5.55 -2.06
CA MET A 80 -4.89 -6.96 -2.13
C MET A 80 -5.70 -7.71 -3.19
N VAL A 81 -7.02 -7.52 -3.25
CA VAL A 81 -7.87 -8.16 -4.26
C VAL A 81 -7.45 -7.75 -5.67
N ILE A 82 -7.20 -6.45 -5.90
CA ILE A 82 -6.74 -5.94 -7.21
C ILE A 82 -5.40 -6.59 -7.60
N ILE A 83 -4.44 -6.64 -6.67
CA ILE A 83 -3.12 -7.23 -6.94
C ILE A 83 -3.24 -8.72 -7.28
N ILE A 84 -4.03 -9.48 -6.50
CA ILE A 84 -4.23 -10.92 -6.73
C ILE A 84 -4.89 -11.14 -8.09
N TRP A 85 -5.95 -10.41 -8.39
CA TRP A 85 -6.65 -10.50 -9.66
C TRP A 85 -5.69 -10.23 -10.83
N MET A 86 -4.91 -9.15 -10.76
CA MET A 86 -3.90 -8.84 -11.78
C MET A 86 -2.86 -9.94 -11.94
N MET A 87 -2.43 -10.57 -10.84
CA MET A 87 -1.40 -11.61 -10.88
C MET A 87 -1.92 -12.95 -11.42
N VAL A 88 -3.21 -13.25 -11.21
CA VAL A 88 -3.86 -14.48 -11.70
C VAL A 88 -4.21 -14.35 -13.17
N TYR A 89 -4.85 -13.25 -13.57
CA TYR A 89 -5.38 -13.12 -14.93
C TYR A 89 -4.36 -12.54 -15.92
N LYS A 90 -3.35 -11.79 -15.45
CA LYS A 90 -2.31 -11.13 -16.26
C LYS A 90 -2.83 -10.63 -17.62
N PRO A 91 -3.81 -9.72 -17.62
CA PRO A 91 -4.57 -9.41 -18.83
C PRO A 91 -3.76 -8.71 -19.95
N PHE A 92 -2.49 -8.37 -19.69
CA PHE A 92 -1.59 -7.68 -20.61
C PHE A 92 -0.13 -7.72 -20.12
#